data_AF-A0A8B2HS42-F1
#
_entry.id   AF-A0A8B2HS42-F1
#
_cell.length_a   1.000
_cell.length_b   1.000
_cell.length_c   1.000
_cell.angle_alpha   90.00
_cell.angle_beta   90.00
_cell.angle_gamma   90.00
#
_symmetry.space_group_name_H-M   'P 1'
#
loop_
_entity.id
_entity.type
_entity.pdbx_description
1 polymer ?
#
loop_
_entity_poly.entity_id
_entity_poly.type
_entity_poly.pdbx_seq_one_letter_code
_entity_poly.pdbx_strand_id
1 'polypeptide(L)'
;MAKAYVMMCCDVGSESEVISSLKKIKGIRDAHGTLGLYDIVAQIESPSEEEIQKTVTGVIRKMPKIHTTMTLTRSESGELFEASEKFIGSMLGQNSAKAYVVMYCEKGQEYSTLKNLSHIPEVKEADVVFGYYDVICKVETQDEKTLDHVITKAIRTLPNIRTSMTLNVIQEQEKHLVNDTAKTT
;
A
#
# COMPACT_ATOMS: atom_id res chain seq x y z
N MET A 1 13.16 -11.13 0.25
CA MET A 1 13.49 -9.79 -0.29
C MET A 1 13.08 -8.72 0.71
N ALA A 2 13.75 -7.57 0.73
CA ALA A 2 13.35 -6.44 1.54
C ALA A 2 12.14 -5.74 0.89
N LYS A 3 11.24 -5.21 1.72
CA LYS A 3 10.00 -4.57 1.29
C LYS A 3 9.70 -3.36 2.17
N ALA A 4 9.18 -2.30 1.58
CA ALA A 4 8.69 -1.14 2.33
C ALA A 4 7.52 -0.47 1.62
N TYR A 5 6.79 0.33 2.38
CA TYR A 5 5.70 1.17 1.90
C TYR A 5 6.05 2.63 2.16
N VAL A 6 5.98 3.45 1.12
CA VAL A 6 6.28 4.87 1.18
C VAL A 6 4.97 5.63 0.97
N MET A 7 4.49 6.29 2.01
CA MET A 7 3.36 7.22 1.95
C MET A 7 3.89 8.63 1.74
N MET A 8 3.26 9.41 0.86
CA MET A 8 3.78 10.69 0.40
C MET A 8 2.66 11.74 0.35
N CYS A 9 2.99 12.98 0.71
CA CYS A 9 2.18 14.14 0.38
C CYS A 9 2.86 14.93 -0.74
N CYS A 10 2.09 15.40 -1.72
CA CYS A 10 2.59 16.16 -2.84
C CYS A 10 1.79 17.44 -3.12
N ASP A 11 2.24 18.24 -4.11
CA ASP A 11 1.47 19.37 -4.60
C ASP A 11 0.09 18.89 -5.07
N VAL A 12 -0.96 19.64 -4.75
CA VAL A 12 -2.33 19.32 -5.15
C VAL A 12 -2.42 19.21 -6.67
N GLY A 13 -2.96 18.09 -7.17
CA GLY A 13 -3.13 17.83 -8.60
C GLY A 13 -1.88 17.28 -9.29
N SER A 14 -0.80 17.03 -8.55
CA SER A 14 0.44 16.43 -9.09
C SER A 14 0.52 14.92 -8.94
N GLU A 15 -0.50 14.29 -8.34
CA GLU A 15 -0.48 12.89 -7.92
C GLU A 15 -0.19 11.97 -9.11
N SER A 16 -0.90 12.16 -10.24
CA SER A 16 -0.72 11.35 -11.44
C SER A 16 0.70 11.45 -12.04
N GLU A 17 1.33 12.62 -12.02
CA GLU A 17 2.70 12.83 -12.51
C GLU A 17 3.73 12.16 -11.59
N VAL A 18 3.56 12.31 -10.27
CA VAL A 18 4.43 11.69 -9.27
C VAL A 18 4.31 10.17 -9.36
N ILE A 19 3.10 9.62 -9.45
CA ILE A 19 2.84 8.18 -9.65
C ILE A 19 3.51 7.69 -10.94
N SER A 20 3.38 8.42 -12.05
CA SER A 20 4.04 8.10 -13.32
C SER A 20 5.56 8.00 -13.19
N SER A 21 6.14 8.90 -12.40
CA SER A 21 7.58 8.95 -12.16
C SER A 21 8.03 7.83 -11.22
N LEU A 22 7.27 7.54 -10.16
CA LEU A 22 7.51 6.43 -9.25
C LEU A 22 7.52 5.09 -9.98
N LYS A 23 6.56 4.84 -10.86
CA LYS A 23 6.46 3.59 -11.64
C LYS A 23 7.66 3.33 -12.56
N LYS A 24 8.48 4.35 -12.87
CA LYS A 24 9.73 4.20 -13.65
C LYS A 24 10.92 3.81 -12.78
N ILE A 25 10.81 3.91 -11.46
CA ILE A 25 11.89 3.58 -10.52
C ILE A 25 11.96 2.06 -10.36
N LYS A 26 13.15 1.49 -10.56
CA LYS A 26 13.40 0.07 -10.33
C LYS A 26 13.07 -0.30 -8.88
N GLY A 27 12.30 -1.38 -8.71
CA GLY A 27 11.91 -1.89 -7.39
C GLY A 27 10.55 -1.38 -6.91
N ILE A 28 9.96 -0.36 -7.54
CA ILE A 28 8.57 0.02 -7.27
C ILE A 28 7.66 -1.07 -7.84
N ARG A 29 6.94 -1.77 -6.95
CA ARG A 29 6.00 -2.83 -7.31
C ARG A 29 4.63 -2.25 -7.62
N ASP A 30 4.18 -1.30 -6.80
CA ASP A 30 2.95 -0.58 -7.00
C ASP A 30 3.04 0.87 -6.51
N ALA A 31 2.21 1.75 -7.08
CA ALA A 31 2.10 3.15 -6.71
C ALA A 31 0.69 3.65 -7.04
N HIS A 32 0.04 4.21 -6.04
CA HIS A 32 -1.38 4.53 -6.05
C HIS A 32 -1.62 5.90 -5.44
N GLY A 33 -2.47 6.69 -6.06
CA GLY A 33 -3.01 7.88 -5.41
C GLY A 33 -4.06 7.48 -4.39
N THR A 34 -4.17 8.24 -3.31
CA THR A 34 -5.01 7.87 -2.17
C THR A 34 -5.83 9.04 -1.66
N LEU A 35 -7.02 8.74 -1.12
CA LEU A 35 -7.80 9.68 -0.33
C LEU A 35 -7.37 9.58 1.13
N GLY A 36 -7.05 10.71 1.75
CA GLY A 36 -6.75 10.79 3.17
C GLY A 36 -5.64 11.78 3.50
N LEU A 37 -4.84 11.43 4.51
CA LEU A 37 -3.73 12.27 4.99
C LEU A 37 -2.49 12.22 4.09
N TYR A 38 -2.39 11.19 3.26
CA TYR A 38 -1.35 11.03 2.27
C TYR A 38 -2.00 10.96 0.90
N ASP A 39 -1.34 11.57 -0.08
CA ASP A 39 -1.86 11.68 -1.45
C ASP A 39 -1.44 10.46 -2.28
N ILE A 40 -0.34 9.79 -1.91
CA ILE A 40 0.21 8.64 -2.64
C ILE A 40 0.75 7.60 -1.66
N VAL A 41 0.55 6.33 -1.98
CA VAL A 41 1.26 5.20 -1.39
C VAL A 41 2.00 4.42 -2.48
N ALA A 42 3.26 4.05 -2.23
CA ALA A 42 4.05 3.22 -3.12
C ALA A 42 4.71 2.07 -2.37
N GLN A 43 4.61 0.86 -2.91
CA GLN A 43 5.34 -0.30 -2.41
C GLN A 43 6.65 -0.47 -3.18
N ILE A 44 7.73 -0.64 -2.42
CA ILE A 44 9.07 -0.88 -2.95
C ILE A 44 9.58 -2.23 -2.46
N GLU A 45 10.18 -2.99 -3.36
CA GLU A 45 10.87 -4.24 -3.08
C GLU A 45 12.28 -4.19 -3.66
N SER A 46 13.26 -4.67 -2.90
CA SER A 46 14.66 -4.71 -3.32
C SER A 46 15.40 -5.86 -2.64
N PRO A 47 16.59 -6.25 -3.16
CA PRO A 47 17.46 -7.23 -2.51
C PRO A 47 17.77 -6.93 -1.04
N SER A 48 17.89 -5.66 -0.63
CA SER A 48 18.21 -5.27 0.75
C SER A 48 17.48 -4.00 1.21
N GLU A 49 17.37 -3.82 2.54
CA GLU A 49 16.84 -2.59 3.13
C GLU A 49 17.71 -1.36 2.80
N GLU A 50 19.02 -1.56 2.65
CA GLU A 50 19.94 -0.48 2.28
C GLU A 50 19.63 0.07 0.88
N GLU A 51 19.28 -0.79 -0.08
CA GLU A 51 18.86 -0.35 -1.42
C GLU A 51 17.53 0.40 -1.38
N ILE A 52 16.57 -0.05 -0.56
CA ILE A 52 15.33 0.68 -0.30
C ILE A 52 15.65 2.06 0.25
N GLN A 53 16.50 2.15 1.28
CA GLN A 53 16.87 3.42 1.91
C GLN A 53 17.53 4.37 0.90
N LYS A 54 18.45 3.87 0.07
CA LYS A 54 19.09 4.66 -0.99
C LYS A 54 18.07 5.18 -2.00
N THR A 55 17.11 4.34 -2.40
CA THR A 55 16.05 4.75 -3.34
C THR A 55 15.13 5.80 -2.73
N VAL A 56 14.67 5.58 -1.48
CA VAL A 56 13.79 6.52 -0.78
C VAL A 56 14.48 7.88 -0.58
N THR A 57 15.70 7.89 -0.05
CA THR A 57 16.42 9.13 0.32
C THR A 57 17.07 9.82 -0.87
N GLY A 58 17.60 9.04 -1.82
CA GLY A 58 18.34 9.54 -2.97
C GLY A 58 17.45 9.90 -4.16
N VAL A 59 16.29 9.26 -4.30
CA VAL A 59 15.38 9.45 -5.43
C VAL A 59 14.04 10.00 -4.96
N ILE A 60 13.25 9.24 -4.21
CA ILE A 60 11.85 9.58 -3.90
C ILE A 60 11.75 10.92 -3.17
N ARG A 61 12.48 11.10 -2.06
CA ARG A 61 12.45 12.35 -1.27
C ARG A 61 13.00 13.58 -2.00
N LYS A 62 13.68 13.39 -3.13
CA LYS A 62 14.21 14.47 -3.97
C LYS A 62 13.34 14.74 -5.20
N MET A 63 12.30 13.94 -5.43
CA MET A 63 11.39 14.20 -6.53
C MET A 63 10.72 15.57 -6.32
N PRO A 64 10.60 16.38 -7.39
CA PRO A 64 9.86 17.63 -7.30
C PRO A 64 8.42 17.33 -6.88
N LYS A 65 7.78 18.31 -6.25
CA LYS A 65 6.38 18.25 -5.80
C LYS A 65 6.11 17.35 -4.61
N ILE A 66 7.06 16.51 -4.16
CA ILE A 66 6.93 15.77 -2.90
C ILE A 66 7.33 16.68 -1.73
N HIS A 67 6.43 16.80 -0.74
CA HIS A 67 6.67 17.61 0.46
C HIS A 67 7.15 16.78 1.64
N THR A 68 6.48 15.65 1.88
CA THR A 68 6.73 14.79 3.03
C THR A 68 6.61 13.34 2.63
N THR A 69 7.34 12.49 3.34
CA THR A 69 7.30 11.03 3.14
C THR A 69 7.29 10.33 4.49
N MET A 70 6.53 9.26 4.62
CA MET A 70 6.63 8.30 5.71
C MET A 70 6.95 6.92 5.13
N THR A 71 7.96 6.26 5.67
CA THR A 71 8.41 4.94 5.20
C THR A 71 8.13 3.90 6.28
N LEU A 72 7.38 2.86 5.91
CA LEU A 72 7.12 1.69 6.74
C LEU A 72 7.91 0.53 6.18
N THR A 73 8.99 0.14 6.86
CA THR A 73 9.84 -0.98 6.44
C THR A 73 9.25 -2.27 6.98
N ARG A 74 9.06 -3.28 6.12
CA ARG A 74 8.58 -4.59 6.54
C ARG A 74 9.57 -5.22 7.52
N SER A 75 9.07 -5.63 8.68
CA SER A 75 9.77 -6.49 9.61
C SER A 75 9.76 -7.93 9.10
N GLU A 76 10.88 -8.65 9.21
CA GLU A 76 10.99 -10.07 8.85
C GLU A 76 10.05 -10.91 9.72
N SER A 77 8.80 -11.01 9.31
CA SER A 77 7.76 -11.87 9.88
C SER A 77 7.42 -12.93 8.84
N GLY A 78 7.27 -14.17 9.28
CA GLY A 78 7.07 -15.33 8.40
C GLY A 78 5.97 -15.12 7.36
N GLU A 79 6.13 -15.74 6.20
CA GLU A 79 5.34 -15.53 4.99
C GLU A 79 3.91 -16.09 5.13
N LEU A 80 2.98 -15.29 5.69
CA LEU A 80 1.57 -15.68 5.85
C LEU A 80 0.71 -15.42 4.58
N PHE A 81 1.19 -14.60 3.64
CA PHE A 81 0.39 -14.11 2.51
C PHE A 81 0.93 -14.49 1.12
N GLU A 82 2.03 -15.26 1.01
CA GLU A 82 2.72 -15.48 -0.28
C GLU A 82 1.98 -16.39 -1.30
N ALA A 83 0.86 -17.02 -0.94
CA ALA A 83 0.25 -18.08 -1.75
C ALA A 83 -1.05 -17.70 -2.50
N SER A 84 -1.62 -16.50 -2.32
CA SER A 84 -2.99 -16.21 -2.82
C SER A 84 -3.10 -15.19 -3.98
N GLU A 85 -2.04 -14.42 -4.26
CA GLU A 85 -2.10 -13.28 -5.18
C GLU A 85 -2.49 -13.66 -6.62
N LYS A 86 -1.94 -14.77 -7.16
CA LYS A 86 -2.15 -15.14 -8.57
C LYS A 86 -3.55 -15.62 -8.91
N PHE A 87 -4.32 -16.09 -7.93
CA PHE A 87 -5.62 -16.72 -8.20
C PHE A 87 -6.81 -15.77 -8.02
N ILE A 88 -6.70 -14.76 -7.15
CA ILE A 88 -7.83 -13.85 -6.86
C ILE A 88 -7.84 -12.64 -7.79
N GLY A 89 -6.67 -12.12 -8.18
CA GLY A 89 -6.57 -10.98 -9.11
C GLY A 89 -7.10 -11.29 -10.52
N SER A 90 -7.21 -12.56 -10.91
CA SER A 90 -7.83 -12.99 -12.17
C SER A 90 -9.35 -13.16 -12.10
N MET A 91 -9.92 -13.24 -10.89
CA MET A 91 -11.36 -13.40 -10.64
C MET A 91 -12.10 -12.07 -10.45
N LEU A 92 -11.41 -11.04 -9.94
CA LEU A 92 -11.97 -9.70 -9.78
C LEU A 92 -11.85 -8.96 -11.12
N GLY A 93 -12.98 -8.53 -11.70
CA GLY A 93 -13.00 -7.76 -12.95
C GLY A 93 -12.31 -6.39 -12.82
N GLN A 94 -12.31 -5.59 -13.91
CA GLN A 94 -11.63 -4.28 -13.99
C GLN A 94 -12.13 -3.19 -13.00
N ASN A 95 -13.06 -3.51 -12.11
CA ASN A 95 -13.73 -2.56 -11.21
C ASN A 95 -13.49 -2.90 -9.73
N SER A 96 -12.27 -3.32 -9.37
CA SER A 96 -11.93 -3.60 -7.97
C SER A 96 -11.62 -2.33 -7.16
N ALA A 97 -12.14 -2.26 -5.93
CA ALA A 97 -11.82 -1.21 -4.97
C ALA A 97 -10.68 -1.66 -4.05
N LYS A 98 -9.70 -0.78 -3.83
CA LYS A 98 -8.49 -1.08 -3.06
C LYS A 98 -8.25 -0.08 -1.95
N ALA A 99 -7.67 -0.52 -0.85
CA ALA A 99 -7.15 0.35 0.19
C ALA A 99 -5.93 -0.25 0.89
N TYR A 100 -5.09 0.62 1.43
CA TYR A 100 -4.09 0.24 2.41
C TYR A 100 -4.60 0.65 3.80
N VAL A 101 -4.53 -0.26 4.76
CA VAL A 101 -4.90 0.02 6.15
C VAL A 101 -3.64 -0.13 7.00
N VAL A 102 -3.21 0.95 7.63
CA VAL A 102 -2.11 0.96 8.60
C VAL A 102 -2.70 0.96 10.00
N MET A 103 -2.11 0.18 10.90
CA MET A 103 -2.66 -0.14 12.21
C MET A 103 -1.60 0.02 13.29
N TYR A 104 -2.03 0.61 14.40
CA TYR A 104 -1.29 0.58 15.65
C TYR A 104 -1.90 -0.50 16.55
N CYS A 105 -1.06 -1.42 16.99
CA CYS A 105 -1.44 -2.60 17.74
C CYS A 105 -1.09 -2.43 19.23
N GLU A 106 -1.63 -3.32 20.06
CA GLU A 106 -1.07 -3.52 21.39
C GLU A 106 0.35 -4.09 21.30
N LYS A 107 1.23 -3.66 22.20
CA LYS A 107 2.63 -4.09 22.23
C LYS A 107 2.75 -5.61 22.25
N GLY A 108 3.48 -6.17 21.30
CA GLY A 108 3.70 -7.62 21.18
C GLY A 108 2.54 -8.38 20.51
N GLN A 109 1.52 -7.69 19.99
CA GLN A 109 0.38 -8.28 19.31
C GLN A 109 0.43 -8.11 17.78
N GLU A 110 1.54 -7.66 17.23
CA GLU A 110 1.72 -7.37 15.81
C GLU A 110 1.56 -8.64 14.97
N TYR A 111 2.21 -9.73 15.38
CA TYR A 111 2.09 -11.04 14.71
C TYR A 111 0.70 -11.67 14.89
N SER A 112 0.07 -11.50 16.06
CA SER A 112 -1.30 -11.95 16.31
C SER A 112 -2.30 -11.25 15.38
N THR A 113 -2.12 -9.94 15.21
CA THR A 113 -2.90 -9.13 14.28
C THR A 113 -2.67 -9.58 12.84
N LEU A 114 -1.41 -9.79 12.43
CA LEU A 114 -1.05 -10.31 11.11
C LEU A 114 -1.74 -11.66 10.82
N LYS A 115 -1.73 -12.58 11.79
CA LYS A 115 -2.41 -13.87 11.69
C LYS A 115 -3.93 -13.71 11.58
N ASN A 116 -4.55 -12.80 12.32
CA ASN A 116 -5.99 -12.58 12.19
C ASN A 116 -6.36 -12.04 10.81
N LEU A 117 -5.56 -11.11 10.27
CA LEU A 117 -5.73 -10.58 8.92
C LEU A 117 -5.65 -11.66 7.84
N SER A 118 -4.82 -12.69 8.02
CA SER A 118 -4.68 -13.78 7.02
C SER A 118 -5.92 -14.66 6.87
N HIS A 119 -6.90 -14.51 7.77
CA HIS A 119 -8.18 -15.21 7.68
C HIS A 119 -9.26 -14.38 6.97
N ILE A 120 -8.97 -13.13 6.57
CA ILE A 120 -9.88 -12.25 5.85
C ILE A 120 -9.57 -12.35 4.35
N PRO A 121 -10.43 -12.96 3.52
CA PRO A 121 -10.12 -13.22 2.10
C PRO A 121 -9.81 -11.97 1.28
N GLU A 122 -10.39 -10.83 1.63
CA GLU A 122 -10.19 -9.55 0.96
C GLU A 122 -8.85 -8.91 1.28
N VAL A 123 -8.16 -9.34 2.35
CA VAL A 123 -6.78 -8.92 2.64
C VAL A 123 -5.84 -9.71 1.74
N LYS A 124 -5.21 -9.02 0.78
CA LYS A 124 -4.31 -9.64 -0.21
C LYS A 124 -2.88 -9.71 0.28
N GLU A 125 -2.47 -8.70 1.02
CA GLU A 125 -1.16 -8.62 1.62
C GLU A 125 -1.29 -8.01 3.01
N ALA A 126 -0.44 -8.44 3.93
CA ALA A 126 -0.22 -7.74 5.17
C ALA A 126 1.20 -7.98 5.65
N ASP A 127 1.75 -7.00 6.34
CA ASP A 127 3.11 -7.01 6.84
C ASP A 127 3.17 -6.35 8.22
N VAL A 128 3.93 -6.96 9.14
CA VAL A 128 4.42 -6.22 10.30
C VAL A 128 5.45 -5.21 9.80
N VAL A 129 5.39 -3.98 10.27
CA VAL A 129 6.26 -2.89 9.83
C VAL A 129 6.92 -2.20 11.01
N PHE A 130 8.07 -1.59 10.74
CA PHE A 130 8.75 -0.70 11.67
C PHE A 130 8.36 0.75 11.39
N GLY A 131 8.11 1.51 12.45
CA GLY A 131 7.85 2.94 12.39
C GLY A 131 6.79 3.39 13.39
N TYR A 132 5.95 4.34 12.98
CA TYR A 132 4.82 4.85 13.76
C TYR A 132 3.61 3.91 13.82
N TYR A 133 3.59 2.89 12.95
CA TYR A 133 2.57 1.85 12.87
C TYR A 133 3.24 0.50 13.01
N ASP A 134 2.44 -0.49 13.37
CA ASP A 134 2.93 -1.83 13.68
C ASP A 134 2.58 -2.83 12.58
N VAL A 135 1.44 -2.65 11.90
CA VAL A 135 0.99 -3.53 10.81
C VAL A 135 0.40 -2.68 9.68
N ILE A 136 0.66 -3.08 8.43
CA ILE A 136 -0.03 -2.58 7.24
C ILE A 136 -0.67 -3.74 6.50
N CYS A 137 -1.86 -3.55 5.95
CA CYS A 137 -2.46 -4.50 5.01
C CYS A 137 -3.03 -3.83 3.77
N LYS A 138 -3.01 -4.55 2.66
CA LYS A 138 -3.64 -4.19 1.40
C LYS A 138 -4.92 -5.01 1.24
N VAL A 139 -6.03 -4.30 1.09
CA VAL A 139 -7.36 -4.87 0.94
C VAL A 139 -7.83 -4.64 -0.50
N GLU A 140 -8.38 -5.66 -1.12
CA GLU A 140 -8.96 -5.58 -2.47
C GLU A 140 -10.31 -6.28 -2.52
N THR A 141 -11.31 -5.59 -3.03
CA THR A 141 -12.71 -6.03 -3.10
C THR A 141 -13.33 -5.69 -4.46
N GLN A 142 -14.56 -6.12 -4.69
CA GLN A 142 -15.28 -5.87 -5.95
C GLN A 142 -15.86 -4.45 -6.05
N ASP A 143 -16.02 -3.73 -4.93
CA ASP A 143 -16.68 -2.42 -4.89
C ASP A 143 -16.39 -1.68 -3.58
N GLU A 144 -16.55 -0.37 -3.56
CA GLU A 144 -16.24 0.47 -2.40
C GLU A 144 -17.11 0.18 -1.17
N LYS A 145 -18.35 -0.27 -1.35
CA LYS A 145 -19.24 -0.57 -0.23
C LYS A 145 -18.78 -1.84 0.50
N THR A 146 -18.38 -2.85 -0.26
CA THR A 146 -17.75 -4.07 0.29
C THR A 146 -16.42 -3.73 0.96
N LEU A 147 -15.60 -2.88 0.34
CA LEU A 147 -14.34 -2.40 0.94
C LEU A 147 -14.56 -1.74 2.30
N ASP A 148 -15.50 -0.78 2.39
CA ASP A 148 -15.84 -0.11 3.65
C ASP A 148 -16.34 -1.10 4.71
N HIS A 149 -17.19 -2.06 4.32
CA HIS A 149 -17.68 -3.08 5.23
C HIS A 149 -16.56 -3.95 5.77
N VAL A 150 -15.67 -4.45 4.92
CA VAL A 150 -14.52 -5.27 5.33
C VAL A 150 -13.62 -4.48 6.30
N ILE A 151 -13.28 -3.24 5.96
CA ILE A 151 -12.41 -2.41 6.79
C ILE A 151 -13.06 -2.12 8.15
N THR A 152 -14.32 -1.70 8.15
CA THR A 152 -15.00 -1.24 9.39
C THR A 152 -15.50 -2.38 10.27
N LYS A 153 -15.87 -3.54 9.69
CA LYS A 153 -16.53 -4.64 10.41
C LYS A 153 -15.68 -5.88 10.57
N ALA A 154 -14.73 -6.14 9.66
CA ALA A 154 -13.84 -7.29 9.76
C ALA A 154 -12.45 -6.91 10.29
N ILE A 155 -11.86 -5.82 9.79
CA ILE A 155 -10.48 -5.43 10.17
C ILE A 155 -10.47 -4.64 11.48
N ARG A 156 -11.18 -3.52 11.56
CA ARG A 156 -11.13 -2.61 12.74
C ARG A 156 -11.72 -3.21 14.03
N THR A 157 -12.42 -4.33 13.93
CA THR A 157 -13.01 -5.07 15.05
C THR A 157 -12.10 -6.18 15.55
N LEU A 158 -10.97 -6.47 14.87
CA LEU A 158 -10.01 -7.46 15.34
C LEU A 158 -9.45 -7.05 16.71
N PRO A 159 -9.19 -8.03 17.58
CA PRO A 159 -8.56 -7.75 18.87
C PRO A 159 -7.17 -7.14 18.65
N ASN A 160 -6.72 -6.39 19.65
CA ASN A 160 -5.38 -5.78 19.73
C ASN A 160 -5.11 -4.64 18.76
N ILE A 161 -6.06 -4.22 17.91
CA ILE A 161 -5.94 -2.98 17.14
C ILE A 161 -6.41 -1.81 17.99
N ARG A 162 -5.50 -0.88 18.28
CA ARG A 162 -5.79 0.33 19.06
C ARG A 162 -6.33 1.46 18.20
N THR A 163 -5.73 1.66 17.03
CA THR A 163 -6.17 2.64 16.04
C THR A 163 -5.73 2.20 14.65
N SER A 164 -6.40 2.75 13.64
CA SER A 164 -6.08 2.48 12.23
C SER A 164 -6.28 3.73 11.40
N MET A 165 -5.56 3.80 10.29
CA MET A 165 -5.77 4.76 9.21
C MET A 165 -5.93 4.01 7.90
N THR A 166 -6.80 4.52 7.05
CA THR A 166 -7.11 3.93 5.74
C THR A 166 -6.70 4.91 4.65
N LEU A 167 -5.99 4.39 3.65
CA LEU A 167 -5.63 5.05 2.41
C LEU A 167 -6.44 4.40 1.30
N ASN A 168 -7.58 4.99 0.95
CA ASN A 168 -8.42 4.48 -0.13
C ASN A 168 -7.78 4.82 -1.47
N VAL A 169 -7.56 3.83 -2.33
CA VAL A 169 -6.91 4.04 -3.63
C VAL A 169 -7.87 4.70 -4.62
N ILE A 170 -7.40 5.74 -5.31
CA ILE A 170 -8.12 6.44 -6.37
C ILE A 170 -7.85 5.73 -7.70
N GLN A 171 -8.80 4.91 -8.16
CA GLN A 171 -8.60 4.04 -9.32
C GLN A 171 -8.49 4.81 -10.65
N GLU A 172 -9.11 5.99 -10.76
CA GLU A 172 -9.08 6.83 -11.96
C GLU A 172 -7.67 7.32 -12.29
N GLN A 173 -6.85 7.57 -11.27
CA GLN A 173 -5.46 8.01 -11.43
C GLN A 173 -4.55 6.90 -11.95
N GLU A 174 -5.02 5.64 -11.97
CA GLU A 174 -4.33 4.54 -12.64
C GLU A 174 -4.64 4.48 -14.15
N LYS A 175 -5.86 4.85 -14.56
CA LYS A 175 -6.35 4.71 -15.95
C LYS A 175 -5.74 5.73 -16.90
N HIS A 176 -5.40 6.94 -16.42
CA HIS A 176 -4.76 7.96 -17.24
C HIS A 176 -3.38 7.58 -17.78
N LEU A 177 -2.66 6.67 -17.10
CA LEU A 177 -1.34 6.19 -17.52
C LEU A 177 -1.36 5.31 -18.78
N VAL A 178 -2.45 4.57 -19.02
CA VAL A 178 -2.56 3.64 -20.15
C VAL A 178 -2.84 4.39 -21.45
N ASN A 179 -3.57 5.50 -21.39
CA ASN A 179 -4.00 6.25 -22.58
C ASN A 179 -2.91 7.13 -23.19
N ASP A 180 -1.88 7.51 -22.42
CA ASP A 180 -0.75 8.30 -22.94
C ASP A 180 0.27 7.43 -23.70
N THR A 181 0.27 6.11 -23.50
CA THR A 181 1.14 5.20 -24.28
C THR A 181 0.57 4.92 -25.68
N ALA A 182 -0.73 5.14 -25.89
CA ALA A 182 -1.43 4.88 -27.16
C ALA A 182 -1.39 6.06 -28.14
N LYS A 183 -0.81 7.21 -27.78
CA LYS A 183 -0.75 8.42 -28.62
C LYS A 183 0.62 8.70 -29.26
N THR A 184 1.58 7.80 -29.11
CA THR A 184 2.96 7.98 -29.64
C THR A 184 3.36 6.92 -30.67
N THR A 185 2.39 6.30 -31.35
CA THR A 185 2.64 5.47 -32.55
C THR A 185 1.86 6.05 -33.71
#